data_AF-A0AAD4V448-F1
#
_entry.id   AF-A0AAD4V448-F1
#
_cell.length_a   1.000
_cell.length_b   1.000
_cell.length_c   1.000
_cell.angle_alpha   90.00
_cell.angle_beta   90.00
_cell.angle_gamma   90.00
#
_symmetry.space_group_name_H-M   'P 1'
#
loop_
_entity.id
_entity.type
_entity.pdbx_description
1 polymer ?
#
loop_
_entity_poly.entity_id
_entity_poly.type
_entity_poly.pdbx_seq_one_letter_code
_entity_poly.pdbx_strand_id
1 'polypeptide(L)'
;MDLDLALIEDKPAALTASSTSEQKLKLKNWETSNRMSLLVMEKTISASVLEEIPASENAKEFLATIVQKYKPEDKAQVRKLITALTSAKFDGVGSVREYNLGLACIANKLKVLKVPIDETFLVHIAVNSLPSSYGQLVRVYSIMKEMCGQ
;
A
#
# COMPACT_ATOMS: atom_id res chain seq x y z
N MET A 1 -0.91 -22.85 26.95
CA MET A 1 -2.09 -22.16 26.41
C MET A 1 -1.71 -21.82 24.99
N ASP A 2 -2.32 -22.45 23.99
CA ASP A 2 -1.97 -22.21 22.59
C ASP A 2 -2.66 -20.92 22.14
N LEU A 3 -1.87 -19.84 22.12
CA LEU A 3 -2.37 -18.48 21.87
C LEU A 3 -2.69 -18.25 20.40
N ASP A 4 -2.05 -19.00 19.50
CA ASP A 4 -2.13 -18.91 18.05
C ASP A 4 -3.14 -19.88 17.42
N LEU A 5 -3.81 -20.71 18.23
CA LEU A 5 -4.79 -21.69 17.75
C LEU A 5 -5.86 -21.07 16.84
N ALA A 6 -6.36 -19.88 17.18
CA ALA A 6 -7.36 -19.15 16.39
C ALA A 6 -6.82 -18.53 15.08
N LEU A 7 -5.49 -18.39 14.94
CA LEU A 7 -4.85 -17.94 13.71
C LEU A 7 -4.64 -19.09 12.72
N ILE A 8 -4.48 -20.31 13.23
CA ILE A 8 -4.22 -21.52 12.45
C ILE A 8 -5.54 -22.19 12.05
N GLU A 9 -6.41 -22.48 13.03
CA GLU A 9 -7.67 -23.19 12.82
C GLU A 9 -8.84 -22.25 12.48
N ASP A 10 -9.73 -22.71 11.61
CA ASP A 10 -10.98 -21.99 11.34
C ASP A 10 -11.94 -22.05 12.54
N LYS A 11 -12.82 -21.06 12.63
CA LYS A 11 -13.81 -20.94 13.72
C LYS A 11 -14.62 -22.23 13.81
N PRO A 12 -14.63 -22.93 14.96
CA PRO A 12 -15.44 -24.11 15.16
C PRO A 12 -16.93 -23.81 14.97
N ALA A 13 -17.69 -24.81 14.53
CA ALA A 13 -19.13 -24.67 14.35
C ALA A 13 -19.83 -24.24 15.67
N ALA A 14 -20.90 -23.47 15.52
CA ALA A 14 -21.73 -23.07 16.65
C ALA A 14 -22.27 -24.30 17.39
N LEU A 15 -22.27 -24.23 18.72
CA LEU A 15 -22.76 -25.33 19.55
C LEU A 15 -24.26 -25.54 19.33
N THR A 16 -24.66 -26.78 19.09
CA THR A 16 -26.05 -27.25 19.10
C THR A 16 -26.39 -27.95 20.43
N ALA A 17 -27.67 -28.21 20.69
CA ALA A 17 -28.13 -28.91 21.90
C ALA A 17 -27.48 -30.31 22.09
N SER A 18 -26.99 -30.92 21.01
CA SER A 18 -26.34 -32.23 21.00
C SER A 18 -24.82 -32.17 21.12
N SER A 19 -24.23 -30.98 21.34
CA SER A 19 -22.77 -30.83 21.34
C SER A 19 -22.11 -31.54 22.52
N THR A 20 -21.04 -32.29 22.23
CA THR A 20 -20.27 -33.01 23.24
C THR A 20 -19.45 -32.07 24.12
N SER A 21 -19.02 -32.56 25.28
CA SER A 21 -18.12 -31.83 26.19
C SER A 21 -16.83 -31.38 25.49
N GLU A 22 -16.29 -32.21 24.60
CA GLU A 22 -15.09 -31.94 23.82
C GLU A 22 -15.30 -30.81 22.80
N GLN A 23 -16.46 -30.78 22.11
CA GLN A 23 -16.79 -29.69 21.18
C GLN A 23 -16.91 -28.34 21.92
N LYS A 24 -17.51 -28.35 23.12
CA LYS A 24 -17.63 -27.16 23.97
C LYS A 24 -16.26 -26.67 24.44
N LEU A 25 -15.38 -27.59 24.86
CA LEU A 25 -14.01 -27.27 25.26
C LEU A 25 -13.22 -26.67 24.08
N LYS A 26 -13.34 -27.26 22.89
CA LYS A 26 -12.65 -26.79 21.69
C LYS A 26 -13.07 -25.37 21.32
N LEU A 27 -14.37 -25.08 21.30
CA LEU A 27 -14.85 -23.73 21.01
C LEU A 27 -14.34 -22.72 22.05
N LYS A 28 -14.40 -23.05 23.34
CA LYS A 28 -13.91 -22.16 24.41
C LYS A 28 -12.41 -21.87 24.30
N ASN A 29 -11.62 -22.89 23.97
CA ASN A 29 -10.18 -22.73 23.77
C ASN A 29 -9.89 -21.84 22.56
N TRP A 30 -10.62 -22.04 21.45
CA TRP A 30 -10.53 -21.20 20.26
C TRP A 30 -10.92 -19.74 20.54
N GLU A 31 -12.05 -19.49 21.23
CA GLU A 31 -12.49 -18.14 21.61
C GLU A 31 -11.48 -17.43 22.50
N THR A 32 -10.87 -18.17 23.43
CA THR A 32 -9.85 -17.62 24.32
C THR A 32 -8.58 -17.26 23.54
N SER A 33 -8.11 -18.14 22.66
CA SER A 33 -6.98 -17.86 21.75
C SER A 33 -7.27 -16.67 20.82
N ASN A 34 -8.48 -16.60 20.26
CA ASN A 34 -8.93 -15.53 19.39
C ASN A 34 -8.89 -14.16 20.09
N ARG A 35 -9.48 -14.08 21.29
CA ARG A 35 -9.50 -12.85 22.09
C ARG A 35 -8.09 -12.40 22.47
N MET A 36 -7.24 -13.34 22.87
CA MET A 36 -5.85 -13.03 23.24
C MET A 36 -5.04 -12.56 22.03
N SER A 37 -5.20 -13.20 20.87
CA SER A 37 -4.54 -12.79 19.62
C SER A 37 -4.96 -11.39 19.20
N LEU A 38 -6.27 -11.06 19.24
CA LEU A 38 -6.77 -9.71 18.96
C LEU A 38 -6.15 -8.69 19.90
N LEU A 39 -6.19 -8.95 21.21
CA LEU A 39 -5.62 -8.04 22.21
C LEU A 39 -4.13 -7.78 21.97
N VAL A 40 -3.35 -8.84 21.67
CA VAL A 40 -1.92 -8.69 21.37
C VAL A 40 -1.71 -7.86 20.11
N MET A 41 -2.45 -8.12 19.03
CA MET A 41 -2.35 -7.35 17.80
C MET A 41 -2.72 -5.87 18.00
N GLU A 42 -3.85 -5.59 18.67
CA GLU A 42 -4.29 -4.23 19.00
C GLU A 42 -3.30 -3.48 19.90
N LYS A 43 -2.56 -4.18 20.76
CA LYS A 43 -1.54 -3.55 21.62
C LYS A 43 -0.20 -3.37 20.94
N THR A 44 0.11 -4.18 19.93
CA THR A 44 1.41 -4.17 19.23
C THR A 44 1.41 -3.24 18.01
N ILE A 45 0.26 -3.08 17.36
CA ILE A 45 0.10 -2.23 16.17
C ILE A 45 -0.11 -0.77 16.59
N SER A 46 0.44 0.18 15.83
CA SER A 46 0.26 1.60 16.09
C SER A 46 -1.20 2.05 15.90
N ALA A 47 -1.65 3.02 16.72
CA ALA A 47 -3.02 3.54 16.66
C ALA A 47 -3.41 4.03 15.26
N SER A 48 -2.49 4.67 14.53
CA SER A 48 -2.72 5.13 13.15
C SER A 48 -3.10 4.01 12.17
N VAL A 49 -2.54 2.82 12.36
CA VAL A 49 -2.84 1.65 11.51
C VAL A 49 -4.16 1.01 11.96
N LEU A 50 -4.46 1.01 13.26
CA LEU A 50 -5.72 0.50 13.79
C LEU A 50 -6.93 1.33 13.36
N GLU A 51 -6.84 2.66 13.37
CA GLU A 51 -7.90 3.56 12.88
C GLU A 51 -8.27 3.29 11.42
N GLU A 52 -7.29 2.76 10.68
CA GLU A 52 -7.35 2.48 9.27
C GLU A 52 -7.92 1.08 8.95
N ILE A 53 -8.08 0.20 9.94
CA ILE A 53 -8.53 -1.18 9.78
C ILE A 53 -9.90 -1.34 10.45
N PRO A 54 -10.90 -1.93 9.77
CA PRO A 54 -12.18 -2.22 10.42
C PRO A 54 -12.00 -3.19 11.59
N ALA A 55 -12.73 -2.95 12.68
CA ALA A 55 -12.76 -3.87 13.80
C ALA A 55 -13.26 -5.25 13.34
N SER A 56 -12.63 -6.32 13.83
CA SER A 56 -13.03 -7.70 13.54
C SER A 56 -13.06 -8.52 14.82
N GLU A 57 -14.07 -9.36 14.96
CA GLU A 57 -14.19 -10.31 16.07
C GLU A 57 -13.33 -11.56 15.87
N ASN A 58 -12.71 -11.73 14.70
CA ASN A 58 -11.89 -12.88 14.34
C ASN A 58 -10.44 -12.42 14.10
N ALA A 59 -9.52 -12.92 14.93
CA ALA A 59 -8.10 -12.63 14.87
C ALA A 59 -7.48 -12.95 13.50
N LYS A 60 -7.91 -14.07 12.88
CA LYS A 60 -7.40 -14.51 11.57
C LYS A 60 -7.83 -13.55 10.45
N GLU A 61 -9.08 -13.10 10.47
CA GLU A 61 -9.61 -12.12 9.51
C GLU A 61 -9.00 -10.73 9.73
N PHE A 62 -8.81 -10.33 10.98
CA PHE A 62 -8.13 -9.08 11.34
C PHE A 62 -6.70 -9.06 10.78
N LEU A 63 -5.94 -10.14 11.01
CA LEU A 63 -4.59 -10.30 10.48
C LEU A 63 -4.57 -10.32 8.94
N ALA A 64 -5.51 -11.03 8.31
CA ALA A 64 -5.63 -11.07 6.86
C ALA A 64 -5.89 -9.67 6.27
N THR A 65 -6.70 -8.85 6.95
CA THR A 65 -7.00 -7.47 6.55
C THR A 65 -5.74 -6.60 6.63
N ILE A 66 -4.94 -6.74 7.69
CA ILE A 66 -3.64 -6.06 7.81
C ILE A 66 -2.72 -6.45 6.66
N VAL A 67 -2.54 -7.76 6.42
CA VAL A 67 -1.66 -8.28 5.37
C VAL A 67 -2.11 -7.79 4.00
N GLN A 68 -3.42 -7.82 3.72
CA GLN A 68 -3.97 -7.33 2.47
C GLN A 68 -3.75 -5.82 2.27
N LYS A 69 -3.86 -5.04 3.34
CA LYS A 69 -3.71 -3.59 3.28
C LYS A 69 -2.24 -3.15 3.19
N TYR A 70 -1.33 -3.90 3.78
CA TYR A 70 0.10 -3.57 3.86
C TYR A 70 1.01 -4.59 3.17
N LYS A 71 0.55 -5.14 2.04
CA LYS A 71 1.30 -6.15 1.28
C LYS A 71 2.75 -5.69 1.03
N PRO A 72 3.75 -6.49 1.41
CA PRO A 72 5.15 -6.13 1.21
C PRO A 72 5.49 -5.97 -0.29
N GLU A 73 4.81 -6.70 -1.17
CA GLU A 73 4.97 -6.59 -2.63
C GLU A 73 4.59 -5.19 -3.12
N ASP A 74 3.49 -4.62 -2.61
CA ASP A 74 3.04 -3.28 -2.98
C ASP A 74 4.08 -2.23 -2.57
N LYS A 75 4.68 -2.37 -1.37
CA LYS A 75 5.76 -1.48 -0.92
C LYS A 75 7.01 -1.58 -1.80
N ALA A 76 7.42 -2.80 -2.17
CA ALA A 76 8.54 -3.02 -3.07
C ALA A 76 8.27 -2.45 -4.47
N GLN A 77 7.04 -2.61 -4.97
CA GLN A 77 6.60 -2.08 -6.25
C GLN A 77 6.52 -0.55 -6.24
N VAL A 78 5.97 0.07 -5.20
CA VAL A 78 5.98 1.53 -5.00
C VAL A 78 7.41 2.05 -5.02
N ARG A 79 8.33 1.45 -4.25
CA ARG A 79 9.74 1.85 -4.23
C ARG A 79 10.38 1.76 -5.61
N LYS A 80 10.13 0.66 -6.34
CA LYS A 80 10.64 0.45 -7.71
C LYS A 80 10.10 1.52 -8.66
N LEU A 81 8.80 1.81 -8.61
CA LEU A 81 8.15 2.80 -9.47
C LEU A 81 8.62 4.22 -9.15
N ILE A 82 8.75 4.60 -7.88
CA ILE A 82 9.30 5.89 -7.47
C ILE A 82 10.74 6.03 -7.98
N THR A 83 11.56 4.99 -7.79
CA THR A 83 12.95 5.01 -8.27
C THR A 83 13.00 5.16 -9.79
N ALA A 84 12.17 4.41 -10.52
CA ALA A 84 12.08 4.53 -11.98
C ALA A 84 11.63 5.94 -12.41
N LEU A 85 10.66 6.54 -11.69
CA LEU A 85 10.16 7.87 -11.99
C LEU A 85 11.23 8.95 -11.76
N THR A 86 11.94 8.91 -10.62
CA THR A 86 12.91 9.94 -10.25
C THR A 86 14.27 9.80 -10.94
N SER A 87 14.63 8.59 -11.38
CA SER A 87 15.86 8.34 -12.13
C SER A 87 15.67 8.36 -13.65
N ALA A 88 14.44 8.50 -14.13
CA ALA A 88 14.15 8.58 -15.56
C ALA A 88 14.92 9.74 -16.21
N LYS A 89 15.57 9.44 -17.32
CA LYS A 89 16.23 10.40 -18.20
C LYS A 89 15.81 10.10 -19.62
N PHE A 90 15.50 11.13 -20.38
CA PHE A 90 15.28 10.98 -21.80
C PHE A 90 16.64 10.83 -22.49
N ASP A 91 16.86 9.71 -23.16
CA ASP A 91 18.12 9.35 -23.82
C ASP A 91 18.22 9.91 -25.25
N GLY A 92 17.19 10.62 -25.72
CA GLY A 92 17.10 11.14 -27.07
C GLY A 92 16.57 10.13 -28.09
N VAL A 93 16.22 8.91 -27.67
CA VAL A 93 15.66 7.88 -28.54
C VAL A 93 14.14 7.95 -28.49
N GLY A 94 13.51 7.96 -29.67
CA GLY A 94 12.06 8.12 -29.80
C GLY A 94 11.61 9.57 -29.58
N SER A 95 10.31 9.76 -29.35
CA SER A 95 9.73 11.08 -29.17
C SER A 95 9.59 11.45 -27.69
N VAL A 96 9.69 12.75 -27.39
CA VAL A 96 9.40 13.31 -26.06
C VAL A 96 7.97 12.97 -25.61
N ARG A 97 7.03 12.81 -26.56
CA ARG A 97 5.66 12.39 -26.29
C ARG A 97 5.60 10.96 -25.75
N GLU A 98 6.33 10.02 -26.35
CA GLU A 98 6.40 8.63 -25.87
C GLU A 98 7.06 8.56 -24.49
N TYR A 99 8.13 9.34 -24.27
CA TYR A 99 8.76 9.48 -22.98
C TYR A 99 7.79 9.98 -21.90
N ASN A 100 7.08 11.08 -22.17
CA ASN A 100 6.08 11.64 -21.25
C ASN A 100 4.93 10.67 -20.96
N LEU A 101 4.48 9.91 -21.97
CA LEU A 101 3.48 8.88 -21.77
C LEU A 101 3.98 7.76 -20.85
N GLY A 102 5.26 7.40 -20.96
CA GLY A 102 5.93 6.47 -20.05
C GLY A 102 5.92 6.96 -18.59
N LEU A 103 6.29 8.22 -18.36
CA LEU A 103 6.22 8.84 -17.03
C LEU A 103 4.78 8.87 -16.48
N ALA A 104 3.81 9.25 -17.31
CA ALA A 104 2.39 9.26 -16.94
C ALA A 104 1.88 7.84 -16.62
N CYS A 105 2.35 6.82 -17.33
CA CYS A 105 2.04 5.42 -17.04
C CYS A 105 2.56 5.01 -15.66
N ILE A 106 3.79 5.40 -15.31
CA ILE A 106 4.37 5.14 -13.98
C ILE A 106 3.55 5.86 -12.89
N ALA A 107 3.21 7.14 -13.10
CA ALA A 107 2.39 7.91 -12.17
C ALA A 107 0.99 7.29 -11.96
N ASN A 108 0.35 6.80 -13.04
CA ASN A 108 -0.92 6.08 -12.94
C ASN A 108 -0.80 4.77 -12.15
N LYS A 109 0.29 4.01 -12.33
CA LYS A 109 0.54 2.80 -11.53
C LYS A 109 0.73 3.13 -10.05
N LEU A 110 1.42 4.22 -9.73
CA LEU A 110 1.57 4.71 -8.35
C LEU A 110 0.21 5.14 -7.74
N LYS A 111 -0.65 5.80 -8.53
CA LYS A 111 -2.01 6.16 -8.12
C LYS A 111 -2.86 4.93 -7.76
N VAL A 112 -2.77 3.85 -8.55
CA VAL A 112 -3.45 2.57 -8.24
C VAL A 112 -2.95 1.98 -6.92
N LEU A 113 -1.67 2.15 -6.60
CA LEU A 113 -1.05 1.74 -5.33
C LEU A 113 -1.28 2.77 -4.19
N LYS A 114 -2.25 3.67 -4.33
CA LYS A 114 -2.62 4.72 -3.35
C LYS A 114 -1.50 5.73 -3.04
N VAL A 115 -0.54 5.91 -3.96
CA VAL A 115 0.50 6.95 -3.89
C VAL A 115 0.30 7.90 -5.08
N PRO A 116 -0.69 8.80 -5.03
CA PRO A 116 -0.92 9.76 -6.11
C PRO A 116 0.28 10.69 -6.25
N ILE A 117 0.70 10.93 -7.49
CA ILE A 117 1.74 11.91 -7.83
C ILE A 117 1.06 13.18 -8.31
N ASP A 118 1.46 14.32 -7.73
CA ASP A 118 1.00 15.63 -8.15
C ASP A 118 1.43 15.95 -9.58
N GLU A 119 0.54 16.56 -10.37
CA GLU A 119 0.81 16.87 -11.78
C GLU A 119 1.97 17.85 -11.93
N THR A 120 2.09 18.84 -11.03
CA THR A 120 3.21 19.79 -11.01
C THR A 120 4.53 19.07 -10.79
N PHE A 121 4.55 18.10 -9.87
CA PHE A 121 5.74 17.28 -9.61
C PHE A 121 6.11 16.41 -10.83
N LEU A 122 5.12 15.82 -11.49
CA LEU A 122 5.34 15.01 -12.69
C LEU A 122 5.92 15.84 -13.84
N VAL A 123 5.41 17.05 -14.07
CA VAL A 123 5.94 17.98 -15.08
C VAL A 123 7.37 18.39 -14.73
N HIS A 124 7.66 18.62 -13.45
CA HIS A 124 9.02 18.97 -13.01
C HIS A 124 10.02 17.85 -13.31
N ILE A 125 9.65 16.58 -13.04
CA ILE A 125 10.48 15.42 -13.43
C ILE A 125 10.66 15.36 -14.95
N ALA A 126 9.58 15.50 -15.71
CA ALA A 126 9.62 15.44 -17.17
C ALA A 126 10.58 16.49 -17.76
N VAL A 127 10.55 17.72 -17.25
CA VAL A 127 11.42 18.80 -17.73
C VAL A 127 12.89 18.59 -17.33
N ASN A 128 13.16 18.23 -16.07
CA ASN A 128 14.53 18.05 -15.58
C ASN A 128 15.25 16.82 -16.16
N SER A 129 14.48 15.87 -16.71
CA SER A 129 15.01 14.65 -17.29
C SER A 129 15.35 14.76 -18.77
N LEU A 130 15.07 15.91 -19.40
CA LEU A 130 15.45 16.17 -20.79
C LEU A 130 16.95 16.49 -20.92
N PRO A 131 17.60 16.05 -22.02
CA PRO A 131 18.98 16.41 -22.32
C PRO A 131 19.15 17.91 -22.55
N SER A 132 20.40 18.38 -22.47
CA SER A 132 20.78 19.78 -22.74
C SER A 132 20.42 20.26 -24.15
N SER A 133 20.24 19.35 -25.12
CA SER A 133 19.72 19.67 -26.45
C SER A 133 18.33 20.30 -26.42
N TYR A 134 17.54 20.05 -25.37
CA TYR A 134 16.23 20.64 -25.12
C TYR A 134 16.31 21.87 -24.18
N GLY A 135 17.50 22.43 -23.96
CA GLY A 135 17.73 23.51 -22.99
C GLY A 135 16.85 24.76 -23.20
N GLN A 136 16.47 25.09 -24.44
CA GLN A 136 15.54 26.19 -24.70
C GLN A 136 14.14 25.92 -24.14
N LEU A 137 13.61 24.69 -24.31
CA LEU A 137 12.32 24.28 -23.77
C LEU A 137 12.31 24.30 -22.24
N VAL A 138 13.38 23.79 -21.61
CA VAL A 138 13.56 23.83 -20.15
C VAL A 138 13.55 25.26 -19.63
N ARG A 139 14.27 26.17 -20.31
CA ARG A 139 14.36 27.59 -19.93
C ARG A 139 13.03 28.31 -20.04
N VAL A 140 12.26 28.07 -21.10
CA VAL A 140 10.92 28.65 -21.29
C VAL A 140 9.97 28.19 -20.20
N TYR A 141 9.98 26.90 -19.85
CA TYR A 141 9.16 26.37 -18.76
C TYR A 141 9.51 26.99 -17.40
N SER A 142 10.80 27.11 -17.08
CA SER A 142 11.25 27.74 -15.83
C SER A 142 10.80 29.21 -15.72
N ILE A 143 10.90 29.98 -16.82
CA ILE A 143 10.43 31.37 -16.88
C ILE A 143 8.91 31.45 -16.71
N MET A 144 8.14 30.58 -17.38
CA MET A 144 6.67 30.53 -17.22
C MET A 144 6.25 30.21 -15.77
N LYS A 145 6.96 29.28 -15.12
CA LYS A 145 6.71 28.92 -13.72
C LYS A 145 6.97 30.09 -12.78
N GLU A 146 8.04 30.86 -13.01
CA GLU A 146 8.37 32.05 -12.21
C GLU A 146 7.36 33.20 -12.43
N MET A 147 6.86 33.37 -13.65
CA MET A 147 5.88 34.43 -13.97
C MET A 147 4.45 34.13 -13.51
N CYS A 148 4.05 32.85 -13.44
CA CYS A 148 2.73 32.42 -12.96
C CYS A 148 2.70 32.10 -11.45
N GLY A 149 3.81 32.30 -10.74
CA GLY A 149 3.94 32.08 -9.29
C GLY A 149 3.59 33.29 -8.41
N GLN A 150 2.75 34.21 -8.89
CA GLN A 150 2.13 35.29 -8.09
C GLN A 150 0.62 35.11 -8.04
#